data_AF-A0A922SLN0-F1
#
_entry.id   AF-A0A922SLN0-F1
#
_cell.length_a   1.000
_cell.length_b   1.000
_cell.length_c   1.000
_cell.angle_alpha   90.00
_cell.angle_beta   90.00
_cell.angle_gamma   90.00
#
_symmetry.space_group_name_H-M   'P 1'
#
loop_
_entity.id
_entity.type
_entity.pdbx_description
1 polymer ?
#
loop_
_entity_poly.entity_id
_entity_poly.type
_entity_poly.pdbx_seq_one_letter_code
_entity_poly.pdbx_strand_id
1 'polypeptide(L)'
;MLLLQCLWSLFYNVKDTSAPVASVADCVHVCSGPDAGLDFDRAVEQAEQIFKKICPGEEFLPRAPDPEEIVFEDDVTHGPEFQREHDDEADGDAPKE
;
A
#
# COMPACT_ATOMS: atom_id res chain seq x y z
N MET A 1 -24.13 -18.00 -32.61
CA MET A 1 -22.74 -18.12 -32.13
C MET A 1 -22.22 -16.68 -32.00
N LEU A 2 -22.18 -16.13 -30.78
CA LEU A 2 -21.67 -14.77 -30.56
C LEU A 2 -20.14 -14.85 -30.53
N LEU A 3 -19.49 -14.18 -31.49
CA LEU A 3 -18.04 -14.04 -31.51
C LEU A 3 -17.64 -12.94 -30.52
N LEU A 4 -16.71 -13.24 -29.62
CA LEU A 4 -16.09 -12.25 -28.73
C LEU A 4 -15.29 -11.26 -29.60
N GLN A 5 -15.68 -9.99 -29.57
CA GLN A 5 -15.00 -8.92 -30.28
C GLN A 5 -14.10 -8.15 -29.31
N CYS A 6 -12.80 -8.08 -29.61
CA CYS A 6 -11.84 -7.30 -28.84
C CYS A 6 -12.06 -5.81 -29.11
N LEU A 7 -12.45 -5.05 -28.09
CA LEU A 7 -12.60 -3.60 -28.18
C LEU A 7 -11.26 -2.88 -28.00
N TRP A 8 -10.35 -3.45 -27.20
CA TRP A 8 -9.04 -2.87 -26.92
C TRP A 8 -8.04 -3.92 -26.47
N SER A 9 -6.76 -3.72 -26.81
CA SER A 9 -5.63 -4.53 -26.34
C SER A 9 -4.38 -3.67 -26.15
N LEU A 10 -3.55 -4.04 -25.18
CA LEU A 10 -2.27 -3.41 -24.89
C LEU A 10 -1.18 -4.46 -24.76
N PHE A 11 -0.05 -4.14 -25.37
CA PHE A 11 1.17 -4.93 -25.30
C PHE A 11 2.29 -4.01 -24.86
N TYR A 12 3.07 -4.46 -23.90
CA TYR A 12 4.26 -3.78 -23.44
C TYR A 12 5.25 -4.80 -22.90
N ASN A 13 6.52 -4.41 -22.85
CA ASN A 13 7.57 -5.24 -22.28
C ASN A 13 7.92 -4.70 -20.90
N VAL A 14 7.99 -5.60 -19.91
CA VAL A 14 8.53 -5.30 -18.59
C VAL A 14 9.92 -5.88 -18.54
N LYS A 15 10.89 -5.06 -18.11
CA LYS A 15 12.23 -5.56 -17.85
C LYS A 15 12.19 -6.42 -16.60
N ASP A 16 12.63 -7.66 -16.74
CA ASP A 16 12.93 -8.52 -15.62
C ASP A 16 14.16 -7.96 -14.87
N THR A 17 13.93 -7.50 -13.63
CA THR A 17 14.98 -7.02 -12.71
C THR A 17 15.16 -7.97 -11.53
N SER A 18 14.74 -9.22 -11.72
CA SER A 18 14.77 -10.30 -10.75
C SER A 18 16.17 -10.95 -10.66
N ALA A 19 17.17 -10.43 -11.36
CA ALA A 19 18.57 -10.82 -11.11
C ALA A 19 19.04 -10.28 -9.74
N PRO A 20 19.84 -11.04 -8.96
CA PRO A 20 20.41 -10.54 -7.71
C PRO A 20 21.32 -9.33 -7.96
N VAL A 21 21.12 -8.25 -7.21
CA VAL A 21 21.97 -7.05 -7.24
C VAL A 21 22.48 -6.78 -5.84
N ALA A 22 23.80 -6.64 -5.70
CA ALA A 22 24.42 -6.29 -4.43
C ALA A 22 24.11 -4.82 -4.07
N SER A 23 23.90 -4.55 -2.79
CA SER A 23 23.82 -3.17 -2.34
C SER A 23 25.19 -2.50 -2.38
N VAL A 24 25.19 -1.19 -2.60
CA VAL A 24 26.41 -0.37 -2.70
C VAL A 24 26.84 0.16 -1.32
N ALA A 25 25.94 0.14 -0.32
CA ALA A 25 26.20 0.61 1.04
C ALA A 25 25.34 -0.13 2.07
N ASP A 26 25.79 -0.19 3.32
CA ASP A 26 25.18 -1.02 4.38
C ASP A 26 23.73 -0.65 4.72
N CYS A 27 23.35 0.63 4.60
CA CYS A 27 21.99 1.12 4.89
C CYS A 27 21.13 1.28 3.63
N VAL A 28 21.58 0.74 2.50
CA VAL A 28 20.83 0.75 1.25
C VAL A 28 20.40 -0.68 0.95
N HIS A 29 19.15 -0.88 0.55
CA HIS A 29 18.64 -2.18 0.14
C HIS A 29 18.06 -2.07 -1.26
N VAL A 30 18.44 -3.00 -2.15
CA VAL A 30 17.96 -3.05 -3.53
C VAL A 30 16.86 -4.10 -3.62
N CYS A 31 15.69 -3.68 -4.13
CA CYS A 31 14.56 -4.57 -4.40
C CYS A 31 14.47 -4.86 -5.90
N SER A 32 14.05 -6.10 -6.23
CA SER A 32 13.72 -6.45 -7.61
C SER A 32 12.30 -5.99 -7.94
N GLY A 33 12.05 -5.75 -9.23
CA GLY A 33 10.71 -5.59 -9.78
C GLY A 33 9.99 -6.94 -9.91
N PRO A 34 8.81 -6.94 -10.54
CA PRO A 34 8.06 -8.18 -10.79
C PRO A 34 8.88 -9.14 -11.64
N ASP A 35 8.77 -10.42 -11.32
CA ASP A 35 9.29 -11.51 -12.14
C ASP A 35 8.20 -12.05 -13.07
N ALA A 36 8.52 -13.13 -13.80
CA ALA A 36 7.57 -13.82 -14.67
C ALA A 36 6.72 -14.87 -13.91
N GLY A 37 6.80 -14.91 -12.57
CA GLY A 37 6.00 -15.77 -11.72
C GLY A 37 4.53 -15.38 -11.76
N LEU A 38 3.66 -16.35 -11.46
CA LEU A 38 2.22 -16.10 -11.35
C LEU A 38 1.84 -15.55 -9.96
N ASP A 39 2.64 -15.89 -8.95
CA ASP A 39 2.45 -15.53 -7.56
C ASP A 39 3.42 -14.40 -7.12
N PHE A 40 3.51 -14.18 -5.81
CA PHE A 40 4.31 -13.13 -5.20
C PHE A 40 5.37 -13.68 -4.25
N ASP A 41 5.66 -14.98 -4.29
CA ASP A 41 6.50 -15.64 -3.29
C ASP A 41 7.88 -14.97 -3.19
N ARG A 42 8.47 -14.71 -4.35
CA ARG A 42 9.76 -14.03 -4.44
C ARG A 42 9.75 -12.62 -3.83
N ALA A 43 8.69 -11.85 -4.05
CA ALA A 43 8.58 -10.50 -3.51
C ALA A 43 8.44 -10.54 -1.98
N VAL A 44 7.66 -11.49 -1.46
CA VAL A 44 7.49 -11.72 -0.02
C VAL A 44 8.81 -12.16 0.62
N GLU A 45 9.51 -13.12 0.02
CA GLU A 45 10.82 -13.59 0.50
C GLU A 45 11.86 -12.47 0.54
N GLN A 46 11.93 -11.64 -0.51
CA GLN A 46 12.85 -10.51 -0.54
C GLN A 46 12.52 -9.48 0.54
N ALA A 47 11.23 -9.18 0.74
CA ALA A 47 10.79 -8.26 1.78
C ALA A 47 11.16 -8.77 3.17
N GLU A 48 10.94 -10.06 3.45
CA GLU A 48 11.32 -10.68 4.72
C GLU A 48 12.83 -10.63 4.98
N GLN A 49 13.65 -10.93 3.96
CA GLN A 49 15.10 -10.88 4.07
C GLN A 49 15.62 -9.47 4.36
N ILE A 50 15.03 -8.45 3.75
CA ILE A 50 15.38 -7.05 4.01
C ILE A 50 14.91 -6.65 5.41
N PHE A 51 13.68 -7.00 5.79
CA PHE A 51 13.13 -6.72 7.11
C PHE A 51 14.03 -7.26 8.23
N LYS A 52 14.48 -8.51 8.14
CA LYS A 52 15.37 -9.13 9.14
C LYS A 52 16.75 -8.47 9.24
N LYS A 53 17.20 -7.77 8.19
CA LYS A 53 18.43 -6.96 8.23
C LYS A 53 18.22 -5.64 8.95
N ILE A 54 17.05 -5.03 8.77
CA ILE A 54 16.70 -3.74 9.38
C ILE A 54 16.29 -3.91 10.85
N CYS A 55 15.46 -4.91 11.13
CA CYS A 55 14.86 -5.20 12.43
C CYS A 55 15.26 -6.62 12.90
N PRO A 56 16.51 -6.82 13.36
CA PRO A 56 16.98 -8.15 13.74
C PRO A 56 16.23 -8.66 14.98
N GLY A 57 15.66 -9.86 14.87
CA GLY A 57 14.95 -10.54 15.97
C GLY A 57 13.45 -10.25 16.05
N GLU A 58 12.93 -9.30 15.27
CA GLU A 58 11.50 -9.02 15.16
C GLU A 58 10.79 -10.04 14.26
N GLU A 59 9.51 -10.30 14.55
CA GLU A 59 8.65 -11.14 13.71
C GLU A 59 8.29 -10.41 12.41
N PHE A 60 8.32 -11.12 11.27
CA PHE A 60 7.92 -10.55 9.99
C PHE A 60 6.41 -10.62 9.84
N LEU A 61 5.77 -9.47 9.65
CA LEU A 61 4.31 -9.31 9.54
C LEU A 61 3.55 -9.89 10.76
N PRO A 62 3.83 -9.41 11.99
CA PRO A 62 3.09 -9.83 13.16
C PRO A 62 1.61 -9.42 13.00
N ARG A 63 0.72 -10.17 13.64
CA ARG A 63 -0.70 -9.82 13.68
C ARG A 63 -0.83 -8.43 14.33
N ALA A 64 -1.56 -7.54 13.68
CA ALA A 64 -1.94 -6.29 14.31
C ALA A 64 -2.77 -6.57 15.57
N PRO A 65 -2.57 -5.83 16.67
CA PRO A 65 -3.38 -5.99 17.88
C PRO A 65 -4.86 -5.76 17.55
N ASP A 66 -5.75 -6.53 18.18
CA ASP A 66 -7.19 -6.36 17.94
C ASP A 66 -7.62 -4.97 18.46
N PRO A 67 -8.55 -4.28 17.78
CA PRO A 67 -8.92 -2.91 18.15
C PRO A 67 -9.48 -2.79 19.57
N GLU A 68 -10.06 -3.86 20.10
CA GLU A 68 -10.58 -3.94 21.47
C GLU A 68 -9.49 -4.11 22.53
N GLU A 69 -8.27 -4.51 22.14
CA GLU A 69 -7.10 -4.64 23.01
C GLU A 69 -6.32 -3.33 23.17
N ILE A 70 -6.64 -2.31 22.37
CA ILE A 70 -5.99 -0.99 22.41
C ILE A 70 -6.55 -0.22 23.61
N VAL A 71 -5.74 -0.06 24.67
CA VAL A 71 -6.09 0.79 25.81
C VAL A 71 -5.92 2.25 25.40
N PHE A 72 -7.02 2.99 25.30
CA PHE A 72 -7.00 4.44 25.21
C PHE A 72 -6.88 5.01 26.63
N GLU A 73 -5.77 5.68 26.95
CA GLU A 73 -5.74 6.52 28.15
C GLU A 73 -6.67 7.71 27.91
N ASP A 74 -7.63 7.96 28.80
CA ASP A 74 -8.61 9.06 28.68
C ASP A 74 -7.97 10.47 28.62
N ASP A 75 -6.64 10.56 28.72
CA ASP A 75 -5.85 11.79 28.70
C ASP A 75 -4.99 11.96 27.42
N VAL A 76 -5.28 11.21 26.34
CA VAL A 76 -4.77 11.61 25.02
C VAL A 76 -5.39 12.93 24.63
N THR A 77 -4.59 14.01 24.65
CA THR A 77 -4.93 15.25 23.94
C THR A 77 -5.19 14.89 22.48
N HIS A 78 -6.46 14.82 22.11
CA HIS A 78 -6.85 14.73 20.71
C HIS A 78 -6.10 15.83 19.95
N GLY A 79 -5.49 15.44 18.82
CA GLY A 79 -4.97 16.42 17.87
C GLY A 79 -6.07 17.43 17.50
N PRO A 80 -5.70 18.61 16.97
CA PRO A 80 -6.67 19.66 16.66
C PRO A 80 -7.86 19.07 15.89
N GLU A 81 -9.07 19.46 16.30
CA GLU A 81 -10.29 19.04 15.61
C GLU A 81 -10.12 19.29 14.11
N PHE A 82 -10.40 18.25 13.32
CA PHE A 82 -10.38 18.37 11.87
C PHE A 82 -11.49 19.35 11.48
N GLN A 83 -11.11 20.59 11.16
CA GLN A 83 -12.04 21.60 10.65
C GLN A 83 -12.60 21.10 9.32
N ARG A 84 -13.80 20.52 9.37
CA ARG A 84 -14.63 20.39 8.18
C ARG A 84 -15.01 21.81 7.82
N GLU A 85 -14.42 22.35 6.75
CA GLU A 85 -14.93 23.56 6.14
C GLU A 85 -16.42 23.33 5.87
N HIS A 86 -17.23 24.13 6.55
CA HIS A 86 -18.66 24.16 6.35
C HIS A 86 -18.84 24.77 4.96
N ASP A 87 -19.06 23.93 3.95
CA ASP A 87 -19.50 24.42 2.65
C ASP A 87 -20.83 25.13 2.90
N ASP A 88 -20.80 26.46 2.87
CA ASP A 88 -21.95 27.33 2.84
C ASP A 88 -22.80 26.99 1.60
N GLU A 89 -23.71 26.02 1.72
CA GLU A 89 -24.80 25.87 0.76
C GLU A 89 -25.81 26.98 1.03
N ALA A 90 -25.51 28.11 0.39
CA ALA A 90 -26.33 29.29 0.31
C ALA A 90 -27.77 28.93 -0.08
N ASP A 91 -28.67 29.40 0.78
CA ASP A 91 -30.08 29.67 0.52
C ASP A 91 -30.31 30.13 -0.93
N GLY A 92 -31.14 29.37 -1.64
CA GLY A 92 -31.51 29.59 -3.02
C GLY A 92 -32.94 29.14 -3.24
N ASP A 93 -33.87 29.81 -2.56
CA ASP A 93 -35.29 29.83 -2.88
C ASP A 93 -35.50 29.99 -4.40
N ALA A 94 -36.08 28.97 -5.04
CA ALA A 94 -36.57 29.06 -6.39
C ALA A 94 -38.10 28.90 -6.33
N PRO A 95 -38.87 29.90 -6.79
CA PRO A 95 -40.33 29.83 -6.75
C PRO A 95 -40.82 28.78 -7.75
N LYS A 96 -41.87 28.06 -7.35
CA LYS A 96 -42.61 27.13 -8.21
C LYS A 96 -43.44 27.92 -9.22
N GLU A 97 -43.17 27.71 -10.51
CA GLU A 97 -44.16 27.80 -11.60
C GLU A 97 -44.04 26.59 -12.52
#